data_AF-A0A4Q5PZG8-F1
#
_entry.id   AF-A0A4Q5PZG8-F1
#
_cell.length_a   1.000
_cell.length_b   1.000
_cell.length_c   1.000
_cell.angle_alpha   90.00
_cell.angle_beta   90.00
_cell.angle_gamma   90.00
#
_symmetry.space_group_name_H-M   'P 1'
#
loop_
_entity.id
_entity.type
_entity.pdbx_description
1 polymer ?
#
loop_
_entity_poly.entity_id
_entity_poly.type
_entity_poly.pdbx_seq_one_letter_code
_entity_poly.pdbx_strand_id
1 'polypeptide(L)'
;MDKKQIVSNFLKAVESGQLTSVKYLDDNFTMSLPGSIRLGDVQLITFSQMVRASIPDLSFKISEISENGDKVTASISLSGTYQNDFMMPGYLSLEATGQPINIPASSFDFLFLLNISIT
;
A
#
# COMPACT_ATOMS: atom_id res chain seq x y z
N MET A 1 9.13 -0.63 -16.80
CA MET A 1 9.76 -1.02 -15.53
C MET A 1 9.09 -2.33 -15.09
N ASP A 2 9.82 -3.25 -14.45
CA ASP A 2 9.26 -4.52 -13.97
C ASP A 2 8.14 -4.28 -12.92
N LYS A 3 6.99 -4.95 -13.04
CA LYS A 3 5.81 -4.66 -12.19
C LYS A 3 6.09 -5.03 -10.73
N LYS A 4 6.86 -6.09 -10.49
CA LYS A 4 7.31 -6.48 -9.15
C LYS A 4 8.27 -5.44 -8.54
N GLN A 5 9.14 -4.86 -9.36
CA GLN A 5 9.98 -3.73 -8.94
C GLN A 5 9.15 -2.48 -8.58
N ILE A 6 8.05 -2.20 -9.30
CA ILE A 6 7.12 -1.12 -8.96
C ILE A 6 6.53 -1.34 -7.57
N VAL A 7 5.96 -2.51 -7.29
CA VAL A 7 5.36 -2.83 -5.98
C VAL A 7 6.40 -2.76 -4.86
N SER A 8 7.61 -3.29 -5.08
CA SER A 8 8.70 -3.23 -4.09
C SER A 8 9.14 -1.79 -3.81
N ASN A 9 9.24 -0.95 -4.83
CA ASN A 9 9.60 0.46 -4.68
C ASN A 9 8.48 1.25 -3.99
N PHE A 10 7.21 0.95 -4.30
CA PHE A 10 6.06 1.54 -3.62
C PHE A 10 6.10 1.27 -2.12
N LEU A 11 6.25 0.00 -1.70
CA LEU A 11 6.30 -0.34 -0.28
C LEU A 11 7.46 0.34 0.46
N LYS A 12 8.64 0.43 -0.17
CA LYS A 12 9.78 1.19 0.36
C LYS A 12 9.51 2.69 0.44
N ALA A 13 8.75 3.25 -0.49
CA ALA A 13 8.34 4.65 -0.45
C ALA A 13 7.36 4.92 0.70
N VAL A 14 6.42 3.99 0.95
CA VAL A 14 5.53 4.05 2.14
C VAL A 14 6.37 4.01 3.42
N GLU A 15 7.29 3.04 3.52
CA GLU A 15 8.15 2.86 4.68
C GLU A 15 9.07 4.06 4.92
N SER A 16 9.58 4.71 3.87
CA SER A 16 10.43 5.90 4.01
C SER A 16 9.65 7.22 4.13
N GLY A 17 8.32 7.19 3.99
CA GLY A 17 7.48 8.39 3.93
C GLY A 17 7.67 9.23 2.66
N GLN A 18 8.43 8.74 1.67
CA GLN A 18 8.74 9.45 0.42
C GLN A 18 7.75 9.09 -0.70
N LEU A 19 6.45 9.18 -0.42
CA LEU A 19 5.41 8.76 -1.37
C LEU A 19 5.25 9.69 -2.59
N THR A 20 5.66 10.96 -2.47
CA THR A 20 5.57 11.97 -3.55
C THR A 20 6.58 11.75 -4.68
N SER A 21 7.59 10.90 -4.49
CA SER A 21 8.62 10.60 -5.51
C SER A 21 8.27 9.39 -6.39
N VAL A 22 7.15 8.71 -6.12
CA VAL A 22 6.70 7.52 -6.83
C VAL A 22 5.90 7.95 -8.06
N LYS A 23 6.59 8.27 -9.15
CA LYS A 23 6.02 8.48 -10.51
C LYS A 23 5.37 7.21 -11.13
N TYR A 24 5.15 6.15 -10.35
CA TYR A 24 4.84 4.80 -10.83
C TYR A 24 3.35 4.41 -10.69
N LEU A 25 2.56 5.25 -10.04
CA LEU A 25 1.11 5.09 -9.98
C LEU A 25 0.57 5.76 -11.23
N ASP A 26 0.52 5.01 -12.33
CA ASP A 26 -0.39 5.33 -13.44
C ASP A 26 -1.80 5.46 -12.85
N ASP A 27 -2.69 6.26 -13.44
CA ASP A 27 -4.05 6.57 -12.94
C ASP A 27 -4.88 5.28 -12.68
N ASN A 28 -4.40 4.15 -13.19
CA ASN A 28 -4.98 2.81 -13.16
C ASN A 28 -4.42 1.87 -12.07
N PHE A 29 -3.48 2.31 -11.22
CA PHE A 29 -2.97 1.47 -10.15
C PHE A 29 -4.00 1.34 -9.03
N THR A 30 -4.46 0.11 -8.79
CA THR A 30 -5.38 -0.18 -7.68
C THR A 30 -4.81 -1.23 -6.74
N MET A 31 -4.96 -0.97 -5.44
CA MET A 31 -4.67 -1.94 -4.39
C MET A 31 -5.99 -2.48 -3.85
N SER A 32 -6.11 -3.82 -3.80
CA SER A 32 -7.23 -4.48 -3.13
C SER A 32 -6.83 -4.80 -1.70
N LEU A 33 -7.49 -4.16 -0.74
CA LEU A 33 -7.38 -4.53 0.67
C LEU A 33 -8.31 -5.72 1.00
N PRO A 34 -8.03 -6.48 2.07
CA PRO A 34 -8.96 -7.47 2.60
C PRO A 34 -10.35 -6.86 2.80
N GLY A 35 -11.41 -7.54 2.33
CA GLY A 35 -12.79 -7.03 2.37
C GLY A 35 -13.27 -6.31 1.11
N SER A 36 -12.57 -6.44 -0.03
CA SER A 36 -12.96 -5.89 -1.35
C SER A 36 -12.89 -4.37 -1.49
N ILE A 37 -12.17 -3.68 -0.59
CA ILE A 37 -11.92 -2.25 -0.73
C ILE A 37 -10.84 -2.06 -1.80
N ARG A 38 -11.17 -1.36 -2.88
CA ARG A 38 -10.23 -0.94 -3.92
C ARG A 38 -9.87 0.52 -3.71
N LEU A 39 -8.58 0.79 -3.51
CA LEU A 39 -8.07 2.15 -3.44
C LEU A 39 -7.48 2.52 -4.80
N GLY A 40 -7.97 3.61 -5.40
CA GLY A 40 -7.33 4.26 -6.55
C GLY A 40 -6.05 5.00 -6.14
N ASP A 41 -5.36 5.58 -7.11
CA ASP A 41 -4.08 6.29 -6.95
C ASP A 41 -4.04 7.31 -5.78
N VAL A 42 -4.92 8.31 -5.77
CA VAL A 42 -4.95 9.37 -4.75
C VAL A 42 -5.30 8.81 -3.39
N GLN A 43 -6.30 7.92 -3.34
CA GLN A 43 -6.78 7.31 -2.10
C GLN A 43 -5.71 6.40 -1.49
N LEU A 44 -4.96 5.68 -2.34
CA LEU A 44 -3.87 4.84 -1.91
C LEU A 44 -2.71 5.66 -1.35
N ILE A 45 -2.32 6.75 -2.02
CA ILE A 45 -1.27 7.65 -1.52
C ILE A 45 -1.68 8.24 -0.17
N THR A 46 -2.89 8.79 -0.07
CA THR A 46 -3.40 9.36 1.19
C THR A 46 -3.46 8.29 2.27
N PHE A 47 -3.99 7.10 1.97
CA PHE A 47 -4.04 6.00 2.92
C PHE A 47 -2.64 5.62 3.41
N SER A 48 -1.68 5.44 2.50
CA SER A 48 -0.30 5.11 2.85
C SER A 48 0.40 6.19 3.68
N GLN A 49 0.13 7.47 3.40
CA GLN A 49 0.62 8.59 4.22
C GLN A 49 0.04 8.54 5.64
N MET A 50 -1.27 8.29 5.77
CA MET A 50 -1.92 8.20 7.08
C MET A 50 -1.43 6.97 7.87
N VAL A 51 -1.28 5.82 7.22
CA VAL A 51 -0.71 4.62 7.85
C VAL A 51 0.70 4.90 8.36
N ARG A 52 1.57 5.52 7.55
CA ARG A 52 2.93 5.87 7.98
C ARG A 52 2.94 6.91 9.10
N ALA A 53 2.07 7.90 9.05
CA ALA A 53 1.95 8.90 10.12
C ALA A 53 1.49 8.27 11.43
N SER A 54 0.55 7.32 11.37
CA SER A 54 0.07 6.58 12.54
C SER A 54 1.09 5.61 13.15
N ILE A 55 1.97 5.05 12.31
CA ILE A 55 2.94 4.03 12.69
C ILE A 55 4.32 4.48 12.19
N PRO A 56 5.02 5.39 12.92
CA PRO A 56 6.28 5.99 12.46
C PRO A 56 7.44 4.99 12.30
N ASP A 57 7.37 3.85 12.99
CA ASP A 57 8.31 2.74 12.94
C ASP A 57 7.80 1.58 12.05
N LEU A 58 6.82 1.85 11.18
CA LEU A 58 6.27 0.88 10.24
C LEU A 58 7.40 0.27 9.39
N SER A 59 7.39 -1.06 9.27
CA SER A 59 8.26 -1.81 8.38
C SER A 59 7.48 -2.87 7.64
N PHE A 60 7.83 -3.07 6.37
CA PHE A 60 7.26 -4.09 5.51
C PHE A 60 8.30 -5.16 5.18
N LYS A 61 7.86 -6.42 5.17
CA LYS A 61 8.66 -7.53 4.67
C LYS A 61 7.86 -8.29 3.63
N ILE A 62 8.41 -8.36 2.42
CA ILE A 62 7.86 -9.13 1.31
C ILE A 62 8.44 -10.55 1.43
N SER A 63 7.59 -11.54 1.68
CA SER A 63 7.99 -12.95 1.70
C SER A 63 7.92 -13.60 0.33
N GLU A 64 6.96 -13.17 -0.50
CA GLU A 64 6.76 -13.68 -1.86
C GLU A 64 6.19 -12.57 -2.73
N ILE A 65 6.60 -12.53 -4.00
CA ILE A 65 6.01 -11.66 -5.01
C ILE A 65 5.89 -12.42 -6.32
N SER A 66 4.66 -12.49 -6.83
CA SER A 66 4.34 -13.15 -8.09
C SER A 66 3.65 -12.17 -9.03
N GLU A 67 3.88 -12.36 -10.32
CA GLU A 67 3.26 -11.57 -11.38
C GLU A 67 2.51 -12.53 -12.31
N ASN A 68 1.25 -12.21 -12.57
CA ASN A 68 0.40 -12.92 -13.51
C ASN A 68 -0.34 -11.90 -14.38
N GLY A 69 0.20 -11.66 -15.59
CA GLY A 69 -0.33 -10.66 -16.52
C GLY A 69 -0.33 -9.26 -15.91
N ASP A 70 -1.52 -8.73 -15.64
CA ASP A 70 -1.74 -7.39 -15.09
C ASP A 70 -1.89 -7.35 -13.57
N LYS A 71 -1.70 -8.49 -12.91
CA LYS A 71 -1.80 -8.62 -11.47
C LYS A 71 -0.45 -8.97 -10.87
N VAL A 72 -0.05 -8.22 -9.86
CA VAL A 72 1.05 -8.58 -8.96
C VAL A 72 0.45 -8.95 -7.61
N THR A 73 0.70 -10.16 -7.14
CA THR A 73 0.34 -10.57 -5.78
C THR A 73 1.60 -10.60 -4.95
N ALA A 74 1.62 -9.81 -3.86
CA ALA A 74 2.70 -9.81 -2.90
C ALA A 74 2.20 -10.33 -1.55
N SER A 75 2.93 -11.29 -0.99
CA SER A 75 2.76 -11.71 0.39
C SER A 75 3.59 -10.79 1.27
N ILE A 76 2.92 -9.98 2.08
CA ILE A 76 3.54 -8.91 2.87
C ILE A 76 3.18 -9.11 4.33
N SER A 77 4.19 -9.12 5.20
CA SER A 77 4.01 -8.91 6.64
C SER A 77 4.37 -7.48 6.98
N LEU A 78 3.66 -6.88 7.93
CA LEU A 78 3.96 -5.54 8.45
C LEU A 78 4.07 -5.55 9.97
N SER A 79 4.98 -4.73 10.46
CA SER A 79 5.20 -4.52 11.88
C SER A 79 5.39 -3.04 12.18
N GLY A 80 5.06 -2.63 13.40
CA GLY A 80 5.32 -1.29 13.91
C GLY A 80 4.57 -1.06 15.21
N THR A 81 4.52 0.18 15.66
CA THR A 81 3.83 0.61 16.87
C THR A 81 2.81 1.68 16.49
N TYR A 82 1.55 1.48 16.87
CA TYR A 82 0.48 2.43 16.53
C TYR A 82 0.51 3.63 17.48
N GLN A 83 1.38 4.60 17.17
CA GLN A 83 1.77 5.70 18.06
C GLN A 83 0.90 6.96 17.91
N ASN A 84 0.37 7.23 16.72
CA ASN A 84 -0.43 8.42 16.43
C ASN A 84 -1.80 8.03 15.86
N ASP A 85 -2.79 8.89 16.08
CA ASP A 85 -4.14 8.67 15.59
C ASP A 85 -4.16 8.48 14.07
N PHE A 86 -4.88 7.48 13.60
CA PHE A 86 -5.17 7.31 12.19
C PHE A 86 -6.41 8.13 11.84
N MET A 87 -6.22 9.19 11.05
CA MET A 87 -7.33 10.05 10.59
C MET A 87 -7.41 10.04 9.07
N MET A 88 -8.47 9.42 8.54
CA MET A 88 -8.84 9.50 7.13
C MET A 88 -10.18 10.23 7.02
N PRO A 89 -10.18 11.55 6.71
CA PRO A 89 -11.38 12.37 6.68
C PRO A 89 -12.48 11.77 5.78
N GLY A 90 -13.69 11.61 6.33
CA GLY A 90 -14.83 11.04 5.60
C GLY A 90 -14.85 9.51 5.51
N TYR A 91 -13.86 8.81 6.06
CA TYR A 91 -13.79 7.34 6.04
C TYR A 91 -13.68 6.73 7.43
N LEU A 92 -12.60 7.05 8.17
CA LEU A 92 -12.26 6.38 9.41
C LEU A 92 -11.39 7.26 10.29
N SER A 93 -11.70 7.29 11.58
CA SER A 93 -10.85 7.86 12.62
C SER A 93 -10.63 6.80 13.68
N LEU A 94 -9.38 6.47 13.97
CA LEU A 94 -8.99 5.54 15.02
C LEU A 94 -8.00 6.25 15.93
N GLU A 95 -8.20 6.12 17.24
CA GLU A 95 -7.25 6.62 18.22
C GLU A 95 -6.02 5.72 18.28
N ALA A 96 -4.85 6.31 18.54
CA ALA A 96 -3.62 5.58 18.78
C ALA A 96 -3.77 4.68 20.01
N THR A 97 -3.42 3.40 19.86
CA THR A 97 -3.45 2.46 20.99
C THR A 97 -2.12 2.38 21.72
N GLY A 98 -1.03 2.88 21.11
CA GLY A 98 0.34 2.69 21.58
C GLY A 98 0.82 1.24 21.53
N GLN A 99 0.01 0.31 21.01
CA GLN A 99 0.33 -1.10 20.99
C GLN A 99 1.17 -1.47 19.76
N PRO A 100 2.08 -2.45 19.90
CA PRO A 100 2.75 -3.02 18.77
C PRO A 100 1.74 -3.75 17.87
N ILE A 101 1.84 -3.50 16.58
CA ILE A 101 1.12 -4.24 15.55
C ILE A 101 2.09 -5.20 14.87
N ASN A 102 1.62 -6.42 14.64
CA ASN A 102 2.30 -7.40 13.82
C ASN A 102 1.24 -8.12 13.01
N ILE A 103 1.13 -7.77 11.74
CA ILE A 103 0.22 -8.46 10.82
C ILE A 103 1.07 -9.50 10.08
N PRO A 104 0.76 -10.80 10.26
CA PRO A 104 1.49 -11.87 9.60
C PRO A 104 1.32 -11.77 8.08
N ALA A 105 2.19 -12.48 7.36
CA ALA A 105 2.22 -12.48 5.90
C ALA A 105 0.82 -12.68 5.32
N SER A 106 0.31 -11.62 4.69
CA SER A 106 -1.00 -11.55 4.08
C SER A 106 -0.83 -11.23 2.59
N SER A 107 -1.66 -11.84 1.75
CA SER A 107 -1.60 -11.62 0.30
C SER A 107 -2.32 -10.34 -0.09
N PHE A 108 -1.60 -9.44 -0.76
CA PHE A 108 -2.14 -8.22 -1.32
C PHE A 108 -2.05 -8.26 -2.84
N ASP A 109 -3.14 -7.89 -3.49
CA ASP A 109 -3.25 -7.83 -4.93
C ASP A 109 -3.11 -6.39 -5.42
N PHE A 110 -2.16 -6.20 -6.32
CA PHE A 110 -1.90 -4.95 -7.03
C PHE A 110 -2.25 -5.15 -8.51
N LEU A 111 -3.17 -4.33 -9.01
CA LEU A 111 -3.65 -4.42 -10.39
C LEU A 111 -3.11 -3.26 -11.21
N PHE A 112 -2.60 -3.59 -12.39
CA PHE A 112 -2.06 -2.68 -13.41
C PHE A 112 -2.95 -2.78 -14.65
N LEU A 113 -4.05 -2.02 -14.71
CA LEU A 113 -4.94 -2.09 -15.87
C LEU A 113 -4.27 -1.47 -17.10
N LEU A 114 -4.15 -2.26 -18.18
CA LEU A 114 -3.68 -1.77 -19.48
C LEU A 114 -4.74 -0.83 -20.11
N ASN A 115 -4.31 0.34 -20.55
CA ASN A 115 -5.10 1.18 -21.44
C ASN A 115 -5.34 0.43 -22.75
N ILE A 116 -6.56 -0.08 -22.95
CA ILE A 116 -7.03 -0.35 -24.31
C ILE A 116 -7.26 1.03 -24.93
N SER A 117 -6.29 1.50 -25.70
CA SER A 117 -6.49 2.66 -26.58
C SER A 117 -7.53 2.25 -27.62
N ILE A 118 -8.79 2.68 -27.43
CA ILE A 118 -9.78 2.62 -28.49
C ILE A 118 -9.36 3.70 -29.48
N THR A 119 -8.86 3.26 -30.64
CA THR A 119 -8.50 4.11 -31.78
C THR A 119 -9.76 4.63 -32.47
#